data_AF-A0A842JT77-F1
#
_entry.id   AF-A0A842JT77-F1
#
_cell.length_a   1.000
_cell.length_b   1.000
_cell.length_c   1.000
_cell.angle_alpha   90.00
_cell.angle_beta   90.00
_cell.angle_gamma   90.00
#
_symmetry.space_group_name_H-M   'P 1'
#
loop_
_entity.id
_entity.type
_entity.pdbx_description
1 polymer ?
#
loop_
_entity_poly.entity_id
_entity_poly.type
_entity_poly.pdbx_seq_one_letter_code
_entity_poly.pdbx_strand_id
1 'polypeptide(L)'
;MTSRPAEPQYLRDLARLRRVRDRIDREYAQPLDVEALARDAHMSAGHLSRQFRIAYGESPYAYLMTRRIERAMALLRRGDLTVTEVCFEVGCASLGTFSTRFTELVGVPPSTYRREAARATAGMPSCVAKQVTRPIRNREAQVAGRN
;
A
#
# COMPACT_ATOMS: atom_id res chain seq x y z
N MET A 1 -14.19 31.73 0.66
CA MET A 1 -15.02 31.31 1.80
C MET A 1 -15.63 29.95 1.49
N THR A 2 -14.96 28.84 1.82
CA THR A 2 -15.57 27.51 1.72
C THR A 2 -16.20 27.19 3.06
N SER A 3 -17.53 27.26 3.12
CA SER A 3 -18.31 26.84 4.28
C SER A 3 -17.86 25.45 4.72
N ARG A 4 -17.46 25.32 5.98
CA ARG A 4 -17.20 24.02 6.63
C ARG A 4 -18.43 23.16 6.37
N PRO A 5 -18.31 22.00 5.67
CA PRO A 5 -19.46 21.14 5.42
C PRO A 5 -20.15 20.83 6.75
N ALA A 6 -21.49 20.77 6.75
CA ALA A 6 -22.26 20.45 7.96
C ALA A 6 -21.62 19.21 8.62
N GLU A 7 -21.21 19.35 9.89
CA GLU A 7 -20.38 18.40 10.63
C GLU A 7 -20.83 16.92 10.47
N PRO A 8 -22.15 16.60 10.43
CA PRO A 8 -22.61 15.23 10.17
C PRO A 8 -22.25 14.69 8.78
N GLN A 9 -22.26 15.52 7.73
CA GLN A 9 -21.96 15.09 6.37
C GLN A 9 -20.47 14.79 6.22
N TYR A 10 -19.61 15.64 6.79
CA TYR A 10 -18.16 15.43 6.79
C TYR A 10 -17.76 14.10 7.45
N LEU A 11 -18.37 13.77 8.59
CA LEU A 11 -18.11 12.51 9.29
C LEU A 11 -18.53 11.28 8.48
N ARG A 12 -19.66 11.35 7.75
CA ARG A 12 -20.11 10.27 6.85
C ARG A 12 -19.13 10.07 5.70
N ASP A 13 -18.65 11.15 5.10
CA ASP A 13 -17.70 11.08 3.99
C ASP A 13 -16.36 10.49 4.46
N LEU A 14 -15.85 10.91 5.62
CA LEU A 14 -14.69 10.29 6.24
C LEU A 14 -14.88 8.79 6.52
N ALA A 15 -16.05 8.38 6.99
CA ALA A 15 -16.35 6.96 7.21
C ALA A 15 -16.34 6.16 5.90
N ARG A 16 -16.85 6.72 4.79
CA ARG A 16 -16.78 6.11 3.46
C ARG A 16 -15.33 6.00 2.97
N LEU A 17 -14.54 7.07 3.10
CA LEU A 17 -13.13 7.09 2.70
C LEU A 17 -12.29 6.09 3.50
N ARG A 18 -12.58 5.90 4.80
CA ARG A 18 -11.95 4.84 5.62
C ARG A 18 -12.24 3.46 5.08
N ARG A 19 -13.50 3.13 4.76
CA ARG A 19 -13.85 1.83 4.17
C ARG A 19 -13.13 1.58 2.84
N VAL A 20 -12.97 2.61 2.01
CA VAL A 20 -12.19 2.50 0.76
C VAL A 20 -10.74 2.15 1.05
N ARG A 21 -10.11 2.85 1.99
CA ARG A 21 -8.73 2.56 2.41
C ARG A 21 -8.59 1.14 2.96
N ASP A 22 -9.49 0.76 3.88
CA ASP A 22 -9.46 -0.57 4.51
C ASP A 22 -9.66 -1.69 3.46
N ARG A 23 -10.47 -1.44 2.42
CA ARG A 23 -10.60 -2.36 1.29
C ARG A 23 -9.31 -2.44 0.47
N ILE A 24 -8.67 -1.32 0.16
CA ILE A 24 -7.37 -1.32 -0.53
C ILE A 24 -6.35 -2.12 0.28
N ASP A 25 -6.29 -1.91 1.59
CA ASP A 25 -5.35 -2.60 2.48
C ASP A 25 -5.59 -4.11 2.56
N ARG A 26 -6.85 -4.54 2.47
CA ARG A 26 -7.22 -5.95 2.47
C ARG A 26 -7.00 -6.62 1.12
N GLU A 27 -7.26 -5.91 0.03
CA GLU A 27 -7.37 -6.48 -1.32
C GLU A 27 -6.26 -6.01 -2.26
N TYR A 28 -5.16 -5.40 -1.77
CA TYR A 28 -4.14 -4.76 -2.60
C TYR A 28 -3.61 -5.63 -3.75
N ALA A 29 -3.52 -6.95 -3.57
CA ALA A 29 -3.02 -7.89 -4.58
C ALA A 29 -4.02 -8.20 -5.70
N GLN A 30 -5.30 -7.88 -5.50
CA GLN A 30 -6.33 -8.08 -6.52
C GLN A 30 -6.27 -6.98 -7.59
N PRO A 31 -6.78 -7.23 -8.80
CA PRO A 31 -7.00 -6.18 -9.81
C PRO A 31 -8.09 -5.21 -9.30
N LEU A 32 -7.66 -4.25 -8.48
CA LEU A 32 -8.51 -3.22 -7.90
C LEU A 32 -8.71 -2.09 -8.89
N ASP A 33 -9.97 -1.87 -9.24
CA ASP A 33 -10.43 -0.77 -10.07
C ASP A 33 -10.91 0.39 -9.19
N VAL A 34 -10.39 1.60 -9.43
CA VAL A 34 -10.78 2.82 -8.71
C VAL A 34 -12.27 3.11 -8.92
N GLU A 35 -12.85 2.75 -10.07
CA GLU A 35 -14.29 2.89 -10.31
C GLU A 35 -15.10 1.94 -9.43
N ALA A 36 -14.62 0.71 -9.19
CA ALA A 36 -15.26 -0.21 -8.26
C ALA A 36 -15.21 0.31 -6.81
N LEU A 37 -14.07 0.88 -6.40
CA LEU A 37 -13.95 1.53 -5.08
C LEU A 37 -14.91 2.72 -4.93
N ALA A 38 -15.08 3.51 -6.00
CA ALA A 38 -15.96 4.67 -6.00
C ALA A 38 -17.44 4.26 -5.92
N ARG A 39 -17.84 3.24 -6.69
CA ARG A 39 -19.19 2.68 -6.65
C ARG A 39 -19.57 2.18 -5.26
N ASP A 40 -18.69 1.43 -4.60
CA ASP A 40 -18.93 0.91 -3.25
C ASP A 40 -18.99 2.01 -2.17
N ALA A 41 -18.34 3.15 -2.43
CA ALA A 41 -18.41 4.33 -1.59
C ALA A 41 -19.60 5.25 -1.91
N HIS A 42 -20.41 4.93 -2.92
CA HIS A 42 -21.46 5.79 -3.48
C HIS A 42 -20.94 7.17 -3.91
N MET A 43 -19.78 7.18 -4.57
CA MET A 43 -19.12 8.38 -5.10
C MET A 43 -18.80 8.20 -6.59
N SER A 44 -18.66 9.30 -7.32
CA SER A 44 -17.96 9.25 -8.62
C SER A 44 -16.45 9.09 -8.39
N ALA A 45 -15.72 8.47 -9.33
CA ALA A 45 -14.28 8.27 -9.18
C ALA A 45 -13.48 9.58 -9.05
N GLY A 46 -13.91 10.64 -9.73
CA GLY A 46 -13.34 11.98 -9.59
C GLY A 46 -13.54 12.55 -8.19
N HIS A 47 -14.75 12.43 -7.63
CA HIS A 47 -15.05 12.89 -6.28
C HIS A 47 -14.28 12.06 -5.24
N LEU A 48 -14.28 10.73 -5.36
CA LEU A 48 -13.49 9.84 -4.51
C LEU A 48 -12.02 10.25 -4.53
N SER A 49 -11.42 10.40 -5.72
CA SER A 49 -10.00 10.73 -5.85
C SER A 49 -9.64 12.05 -5.17
N ARG A 50 -10.50 13.07 -5.29
CA ARG A 50 -10.31 14.37 -4.64
C ARG A 50 -10.44 14.27 -3.12
N GLN A 51 -11.51 13.65 -2.63
CA GLN A 51 -11.76 13.54 -1.18
C GLN A 51 -10.73 12.63 -0.49
N PHE A 52 -10.33 11.53 -1.12
CA PHE A 52 -9.30 10.64 -0.62
C PHE A 52 -7.94 11.36 -0.51
N ARG A 53 -7.58 12.17 -1.51
CA ARG A 53 -6.36 13.01 -1.45
C ARG A 53 -6.41 14.05 -0.34
N ILE A 54 -7.56 14.69 -0.13
CA ILE A 54 -7.73 15.64 0.98
C ILE A 54 -7.57 14.93 2.33
N ALA A 55 -8.09 13.69 2.46
CA ALA A 55 -8.08 12.96 3.72
C ALA A 55 -6.75 12.23 4.02
N TYR A 56 -6.04 11.75 2.99
CA TYR A 56 -4.88 10.86 3.14
C TYR A 56 -3.61 11.33 2.41
N GLY A 57 -3.65 12.48 1.74
CA GLY A 57 -2.49 13.08 1.07
C GLY A 57 -2.22 12.59 -0.36
N GLU A 58 -2.83 11.49 -0.79
CA GLU A 58 -2.61 10.90 -2.13
C GLU A 58 -3.91 10.37 -2.77
N SER A 59 -3.89 10.01 -4.06
CA SER A 59 -5.07 9.42 -4.71
C SER A 59 -5.23 7.94 -4.32
N PRO A 60 -6.44 7.33 -4.48
CA PRO A 60 -6.64 5.92 -4.21
C PRO A 60 -5.69 5.00 -4.99
N TYR A 61 -5.40 5.32 -6.26
CA TYR A 61 -4.45 4.56 -7.07
C TYR A 61 -3.01 4.67 -6.55
N ALA A 62 -2.57 5.88 -6.16
CA ALA A 62 -1.24 6.08 -5.60
C ALA A 62 -1.09 5.32 -4.28
N TYR A 63 -2.10 5.40 -3.40
CA TYR A 63 -2.15 4.66 -2.15
C TYR A 63 -2.07 3.14 -2.37
N LEU A 64 -2.84 2.60 -3.33
CA LEU A 64 -2.76 1.20 -3.71
C LEU A 64 -1.34 0.81 -4.17
N MET A 65 -0.68 1.64 -4.98
CA MET A 65 0.70 1.36 -5.39
C MET A 65 1.66 1.40 -4.20
N THR A 66 1.52 2.37 -3.29
CA THR A 66 2.31 2.43 -2.06
C THR A 66 2.19 1.15 -1.26
N ARG A 67 0.96 0.66 -1.01
CA ARG A 67 0.73 -0.61 -0.29
C ARG A 67 1.34 -1.81 -1.01
N ARG A 68 1.25 -1.88 -2.34
CA ARG A 68 1.88 -2.95 -3.14
C ARG A 68 3.39 -2.92 -3.04
N ILE A 69 4.01 -1.75 -3.10
CA ILE A 69 5.47 -1.60 -3.00
C ILE A 69 5.96 -1.95 -1.59
N GLU A 70 5.27 -1.51 -0.54
CA GLU A 70 5.57 -1.92 0.84
C GLU A 70 5.59 -3.45 0.99
N ARG A 71 4.58 -4.12 0.41
CA ARG A 71 4.51 -5.58 0.42
C ARG A 71 5.63 -6.21 -0.42
N ALA A 72 5.93 -5.64 -1.58
CA ALA A 72 7.00 -6.10 -2.45
C ALA A 72 8.37 -6.03 -1.75
N MET A 73 8.65 -4.95 -1.03
CA MET A 73 9.89 -4.82 -0.24
C MET A 73 10.02 -5.96 0.78
N ALA A 74 8.92 -6.32 1.47
CA ALA A 74 8.95 -7.44 2.41
C ALA A 74 9.24 -8.78 1.72
N LEU A 75 8.64 -9.03 0.56
CA LEU A 75 8.89 -10.26 -0.22
C LEU A 75 10.32 -10.31 -0.77
N LEU A 76 10.84 -9.19 -1.26
CA LEU A 76 12.22 -9.10 -1.77
C LEU A 76 13.25 -9.28 -0.66
N ARG A 77 13.01 -8.75 0.55
CA ARG A 77 13.89 -8.98 1.71
C ARG A 77 13.91 -10.45 2.15
N ARG A 78 12.78 -11.14 2.04
CA ARG A 78 12.68 -12.57 2.35
C ARG A 78 13.47 -13.42 1.35
N GLY A 79 13.56 -12.99 0.09
CA GLY A 79 14.44 -13.60 -0.93
C GLY A 79 13.92 -14.88 -1.59
N ASP A 80 12.71 -15.33 -1.25
CA ASP A 80 12.13 -16.59 -1.75
C ASP A 80 11.52 -16.45 -3.16
N LEU A 81 11.36 -15.23 -3.68
CA LEU A 81 10.75 -14.93 -4.99
C LEU A 81 11.69 -14.04 -5.84
N THR A 82 11.64 -14.25 -7.15
CA THR A 82 12.25 -13.35 -8.13
C THR A 82 11.51 -12.01 -8.20
N VAL A 83 12.15 -10.99 -8.79
CA VAL A 83 11.51 -9.66 -8.93
C VAL A 83 10.22 -9.75 -9.76
N THR A 84 10.21 -10.57 -10.80
CA THR A 84 9.04 -10.78 -11.66
C THR A 84 7.90 -11.47 -10.91
N GLU A 85 8.19 -12.51 -10.14
CA GLU A 85 7.18 -13.16 -9.29
C GLU A 85 6.63 -12.19 -8.25
N VAL A 86 7.49 -11.41 -7.58
CA VAL A 86 7.04 -10.39 -6.62
C VAL A 86 6.11 -9.37 -7.27
N CYS A 87 6.41 -8.91 -8.48
CA CYS A 87 5.57 -7.95 -9.21
C CYS A 87 4.13 -8.48 -9.36
N PHE A 88 3.96 -9.71 -9.81
CA PHE A 88 2.64 -10.31 -10.00
C PHE A 88 1.98 -10.72 -8.68
N GLU A 89 2.76 -11.18 -7.69
CA GLU A 89 2.28 -11.54 -6.35
C GLU A 89 1.66 -10.35 -5.63
N VAL A 90 2.19 -9.13 -5.82
CA VAL A 90 1.59 -7.91 -5.26
C VAL A 90 0.48 -7.32 -6.14
N GLY A 91 0.12 -7.97 -7.25
CA GLY A 91 -0.99 -7.57 -8.12
C GLY A 91 -0.64 -6.50 -9.17
N CYS A 92 0.64 -6.20 -9.40
CA CYS A 92 1.04 -5.29 -10.48
C CYS A 92 0.88 -5.99 -11.84
N ALA A 93 0.27 -5.29 -12.80
CA ALA A 93 -0.03 -5.84 -14.13
C ALA A 93 1.20 -5.90 -15.05
N SER A 94 2.25 -5.12 -14.77
CA SER A 94 3.46 -5.10 -15.58
C SER A 94 4.71 -4.87 -14.74
N LEU A 95 5.79 -5.54 -15.13
CA LEU A 95 7.10 -5.39 -14.51
C LEU A 95 7.69 -4.00 -14.69
N GLY A 96 7.42 -3.35 -15.84
CA GLY A 96 7.88 -1.99 -16.13
C GLY A 96 7.27 -0.96 -15.17
N THR A 97 5.94 -0.94 -15.06
CA THR A 97 5.25 -0.02 -14.13
C THR A 97 5.64 -0.29 -12.68
N PHE A 98 5.74 -1.57 -12.29
CA PHE A 98 6.23 -1.95 -10.97
C PHE A 98 7.63 -1.42 -10.71
N SER A 99 8.58 -1.63 -11.61
CA SER A 99 9.98 -1.24 -11.40
C SER A 99 10.15 0.28 -11.30
N THR A 100 9.44 1.04 -12.13
CA THR A 100 9.44 2.51 -12.04
C THR A 100 8.87 2.97 -10.70
N ARG A 101 7.67 2.51 -10.32
CA ARG A 101 7.04 2.92 -9.04
C ARG A 101 7.85 2.47 -7.83
N PHE A 102 8.42 1.27 -7.87
CA PHE A 102 9.31 0.79 -6.81
C PHE A 102 10.50 1.73 -6.66
N THR A 103 11.16 2.10 -7.75
CA THR A 103 12.35 2.96 -7.71
C THR A 103 11.99 4.38 -7.23
N GLU A 104 10.87 4.93 -7.68
CA GLU A 104 10.38 6.25 -7.22
C GLU A 104 10.13 6.28 -5.71
N LEU A 105 9.53 5.22 -5.16
CA LEU A 105 9.14 5.16 -3.74
C LEU A 105 10.28 4.70 -2.81
N VAL A 106 11.16 3.81 -3.27
CA VAL A 106 12.21 3.17 -2.46
C VAL A 106 13.58 3.82 -2.69
N GLY A 107 13.77 4.52 -3.80
CA GLY A 107 15.02 5.19 -4.17
C GLY A 107 16.03 4.31 -4.90
N VAL A 108 15.80 2.98 -4.97
CA VAL A 108 16.66 2.02 -5.69
C VAL A 108 15.83 1.00 -6.46
N PRO A 109 16.34 0.42 -7.57
CA PRO A 109 15.63 -0.62 -8.31
C PRO A 109 15.38 -1.89 -7.49
N PRO A 110 14.29 -2.64 -7.76
CA PRO A 110 13.91 -3.81 -6.99
C PRO A 110 14.97 -4.94 -7.01
N SER A 111 15.71 -5.08 -8.12
CA SER A 111 16.81 -6.05 -8.25
C SER A 111 17.99 -5.71 -7.33
N THR A 112 18.34 -4.42 -7.26
CA THR A 112 19.36 -3.90 -6.34
C THR A 112 18.91 -4.09 -4.89
N TYR A 113 17.68 -3.70 -4.58
CA TYR A 113 17.09 -3.87 -3.25
C TYR A 113 17.14 -5.32 -2.75
N ARG A 114 16.74 -6.28 -3.61
CA ARG A 114 16.80 -7.72 -3.29
C ARG A 114 18.23 -8.20 -3.03
N ARG A 115 19.19 -7.78 -3.87
CA ARG A 115 20.60 -8.17 -3.74
C ARG A 115 21.20 -7.65 -2.43
N GLU A 116 20.89 -6.40 -2.06
CA GLU A 116 21.35 -5.80 -0.82
C GLU A 116 20.75 -6.47 0.41
N ALA A 117 19.45 -6.79 0.36
CA ALA A 117 18.80 -7.55 1.44
C ALA A 117 19.42 -8.95 1.62
N ALA A 118 19.70 -9.67 0.52
CA ALA A 118 20.36 -10.98 0.58
C ALA A 118 21.77 -10.90 1.18
N ARG A 119 22.52 -9.84 0.91
CA ARG A 119 23.83 -9.58 1.52
C ARG A 119 23.71 -9.35 3.02
N ALA A 120 22.71 -8.61 3.46
CA ALA A 120 22.48 -8.35 4.89
C ALA A 120 22.16 -9.62 5.69
N THR A 121 21.57 -10.64 5.04
CA THR A 121 21.29 -11.95 5.65
C THR A 121 22.32 -13.02 5.31
N ALA A 122 23.43 -12.67 4.63
CA ALA A 122 24.43 -13.65 4.21
C ALA A 122 25.06 -14.36 5.41
N GLY A 123 25.13 -15.69 5.36
CA GLY A 123 25.63 -16.54 6.45
C GLY A 123 24.61 -16.89 7.52
N MET A 124 23.38 -16.34 7.46
CA MET A 124 22.30 -16.77 8.36
C MET A 124 21.61 -18.03 7.82
N PRO A 125 21.31 -19.04 8.67
CA PRO A 125 20.37 -20.10 8.31
C PRO A 125 19.02 -19.52 7.89
N SER A 126 18.34 -20.15 6.94
CA SER A 126 17.10 -19.62 6.34
C SER A 126 15.98 -19.37 7.37
N CYS A 127 15.91 -20.17 8.44
CA CYS A 127 14.99 -19.94 9.55
C CYS A 127 15.29 -18.64 10.33
N VAL A 128 16.57 -18.35 10.57
CA VAL A 128 17.04 -17.14 11.26
C VAL A 128 16.82 -15.92 10.38
N ALA A 129 17.20 -16.00 9.10
CA ALA A 129 16.95 -14.95 8.12
C ALA A 129 15.45 -14.59 8.06
N LYS A 130 14.57 -15.60 8.04
CA LYS A 130 13.10 -15.40 8.07
C LYS A 130 12.63 -14.75 9.37
N GLN A 131 13.23 -15.05 10.51
CA GLN A 131 12.86 -14.45 11.79
C GLN A 131 13.28 -12.97 11.88
N VAL A 132 14.49 -12.63 11.46
CA VAL A 132 15.03 -11.26 11.57
C VAL A 132 14.51 -10.31 10.50
N THR A 133 14.17 -10.82 9.31
CA THR A 133 13.58 -10.02 8.22
C THR A 133 12.05 -9.95 8.29
N ARG A 134 11.43 -10.69 9.23
CA ARG A 134 9.98 -10.69 9.41
C ARG A 134 9.53 -9.25 9.64
N PRO A 135 8.60 -8.71 8.81
CA PRO A 135 8.08 -7.37 9.02
C PRO A 135 7.52 -7.28 10.44
N ILE A 136 8.08 -6.37 11.24
CA ILE A 136 7.46 -6.00 12.51
C ILE A 136 6.10 -5.43 12.11
N ARG A 137 5.02 -6.07 12.56
CA ARG A 137 3.69 -5.46 12.52
C ARG A 137 3.80 -4.22 13.41
N ASN A 138 4.13 -3.08 12.82
CA ASN A 138 3.82 -1.81 13.45
C ASN A 138 2.30 -1.86 13.64
N ARG A 139 1.89 -2.03 14.91
CA ARG A 139 0.50 -1.94 15.32
C ARG A 139 -0.09 -0.74 14.60
N GLU A 140 -1.02 -1.02 13.68
CA GLU A 140 -2.00 -0.02 13.30
C GLU A 140 -2.49 0.62 14.60
N ALA A 141 -2.33 1.94 14.66
CA ALA A 141 -2.47 2.80 15.83
C ALA A 141 -3.14 2.14 17.04
N GLN A 142 -2.43 2.07 18.18
CA GLN A 142 -3.11 2.03 19.47
C GLN A 142 -4.09 3.20 19.46
N VAL A 143 -5.39 2.91 19.34
CA VAL A 143 -6.45 3.87 19.51
C VAL A 143 -6.23 4.45 20.90
N ALA A 144 -5.75 5.69 20.96
CA ALA A 144 -5.56 6.42 22.20
C ALA A 144 -6.89 6.32 22.97
N GLY A 145 -6.80 5.74 24.17
CA GLY A 145 -7.95 5.57 25.05
C GLY A 145 -8.65 6.91 25.25
N ARG A 146 -9.97 6.88 25.06
CA ARG A 146 -10.87 7.90 25.59
C ARG A 146 -10.64 8.02 27.10
N ASN A 147 -10.39 9.24 27.57
CA ASN A 147 -10.84 9.71 28.87
C ASN A 147 -11.80 10.87 28.60
#